data_AF-A0A821TNB7-F1
#
_entry.id   AF-A0A821TNB7-F1
#
_cell.length_a   1.000
_cell.length_b   1.000
_cell.length_c   1.000
_cell.angle_alpha   90.00
_cell.angle_beta   90.00
_cell.angle_gamma   90.00
#
_symmetry.space_group_name_H-M   'P 1'
#
loop_
_entity.id
_entity.type
_entity.pdbx_description
1 polymer ?
#
loop_
_entity_poly.entity_id
_entity_poly.type
_entity_poly.pdbx_seq_one_letter_code
_entity_poly.pdbx_strand_id
1 'polypeptide(L)'
;VNHRLVTKIRNRLLSETATLNINNHHVDINHLLHLIENHPKLDHNLVRSDIFPHDKQNYSSCLKITSDDVLILLKQMNNKATYIYLYLLKLIILAYVKSDTEILSRLYFGWVVAFAYRIWW
;
A
#
# COMPACT_ATOMS: atom_id res chain seq x y z
N VAL A 1 11.52 10.22 11.05
CA VAL A 1 12.01 8.97 11.68
C VAL A 1 11.22 7.71 11.24
N ASN A 2 9.97 7.79 10.78
CA ASN A 2 9.17 6.59 10.48
C ASN A 2 9.11 6.12 9.01
N HIS A 3 9.79 6.79 8.07
CA HIS A 3 9.81 6.42 6.64
C HIS A 3 10.42 5.04 6.35
N ARG A 4 11.37 4.58 7.20
CA ARG A 4 12.01 3.26 7.05
C ARG A 4 11.05 2.10 7.31
N LEU A 5 10.05 2.29 8.17
CA LEU A 5 9.02 1.27 8.42
C LEU A 5 8.17 1.06 7.16
N VAL A 6 7.65 2.15 6.59
CA VAL A 6 6.76 2.13 5.41
C VAL A 6 7.46 1.51 4.21
N THR A 7 8.71 1.92 3.95
CA THR A 7 9.51 1.39 2.84
C THR A 7 9.82 -0.10 3.02
N LYS A 8 10.08 -0.57 4.26
CA LYS A 8 10.22 -2.01 4.54
C LYS A 8 8.94 -2.80 4.27
N ILE A 9 7.79 -2.29 4.71
CA ILE A 9 6.50 -2.95 4.47
C ILE A 9 6.23 -3.02 2.97
N ARG A 10 6.35 -1.90 2.24
CA ARG A 10 6.25 -1.91 0.78
C ARG A 10 7.23 -2.91 0.14
N ASN A 11 8.50 -2.94 0.55
CA ASN A 11 9.47 -3.85 -0.08
C ASN A 11 9.12 -5.32 0.12
N ARG A 12 8.29 -5.66 1.13
CA ARG A 12 7.76 -7.00 1.30
C ARG A 12 6.73 -7.37 0.21
N LEU A 13 5.98 -6.40 -0.32
CA LEU A 13 5.13 -6.58 -1.50
C LEU A 13 5.95 -6.95 -2.75
N LEU A 14 7.19 -6.43 -2.84
CA LEU A 14 8.12 -6.68 -3.95
C LEU A 14 8.96 -7.95 -3.75
N SER A 15 8.81 -8.63 -2.62
CA SER A 15 9.67 -9.77 -2.28
C SER A 15 9.10 -11.04 -2.90
N GLU A 16 9.80 -11.61 -3.88
CA GLU A 16 9.45 -12.88 -4.53
C GLU A 16 9.38 -14.07 -3.54
N THR A 17 10.05 -13.94 -2.40
CA THR A 17 10.11 -14.97 -1.36
C THR A 17 8.99 -14.90 -0.32
N ALA A 18 8.25 -13.79 -0.25
CA ALA A 18 7.25 -13.57 0.79
C ALA A 18 5.84 -13.75 0.20
N THR A 19 5.23 -14.91 0.43
CA THR A 19 3.82 -15.11 0.09
C THR A 19 2.95 -14.35 1.10
N LEU A 20 2.21 -13.36 0.62
CA LEU A 20 1.26 -12.57 1.41
C LEU A 20 -0.15 -12.90 0.96
N ASN A 21 -0.90 -13.62 1.81
CA ASN A 21 -2.28 -14.02 1.52
C ASN A 21 -3.21 -13.39 2.55
N ILE A 22 -4.23 -12.66 2.10
CA ILE A 22 -5.30 -12.18 2.98
C ILE A 22 -6.50 -13.09 2.77
N ASN A 23 -6.78 -13.95 3.75
CA ASN A 23 -7.71 -15.07 3.61
C ASN A 23 -7.33 -15.93 2.37
N ASN A 24 -8.28 -16.15 1.46
CA ASN A 24 -8.09 -16.92 0.23
C ASN A 24 -7.60 -16.08 -0.96
N HIS A 25 -7.25 -14.80 -0.75
CA HIS A 25 -6.85 -13.89 -1.82
C HIS A 25 -5.35 -13.55 -1.71
N HIS A 26 -4.64 -13.59 -2.84
CA HIS A 26 -3.22 -13.31 -2.89
C HIS A 26 -2.94 -11.82 -3.06
N VAL A 27 -1.95 -11.32 -2.31
CA VAL A 27 -1.38 -9.99 -2.53
C VAL A 27 -0.32 -10.11 -3.61
N ASP A 28 -0.50 -9.44 -4.74
CA ASP A 28 0.40 -9.52 -5.90
C ASP A 28 0.68 -8.13 -6.47
N ILE A 29 1.95 -7.89 -6.78
CA ILE A 29 2.44 -6.70 -7.48
C ILE A 29 1.94 -6.65 -8.93
N ASN A 30 1.67 -7.80 -9.54
CA ASN A 30 1.14 -7.87 -10.90
C ASN A 30 -0.23 -7.18 -11.03
N HIS A 31 -1.00 -7.09 -9.94
CA HIS A 31 -2.24 -6.32 -9.93
C HIS A 31 -2.00 -4.81 -10.17
N LEU A 32 -0.89 -4.25 -9.67
CA LEU A 32 -0.51 -2.87 -9.93
C LEU A 32 0.05 -2.69 -11.35
N LEU A 33 0.79 -3.67 -11.86
CA LEU A 33 1.25 -3.66 -13.26
C LEU A 33 0.07 -3.71 -14.24
N HIS A 34 -0.88 -4.61 -13.99
CA HIS A 34 -2.11 -4.70 -14.76
C HIS A 34 -2.90 -3.39 -14.72
N LEU A 35 -2.91 -2.68 -13.59
CA LEU A 35 -3.53 -1.37 -13.48
C LEU A 35 -2.85 -0.36 -14.42
N ILE A 36 -1.50 -0.28 -14.40
CA ILE A 36 -0.73 0.62 -15.28
C ILE A 36 -0.95 0.33 -16.77
N GLU A 37 -1.13 -0.95 -17.12
CA GLU A 37 -1.25 -1.37 -18.52
C GLU A 37 -2.67 -1.21 -19.08
N ASN A 38 -3.69 -1.32 -18.22
CA ASN A 38 -5.08 -1.39 -18.65
C ASN A 38 -5.92 -0.14 -18.32
N HIS A 39 -5.38 0.80 -17.53
CA HIS A 39 -6.06 2.06 -17.21
C HIS A 39 -5.27 3.28 -17.72
N PRO A 40 -5.95 4.36 -18.13
CA PRO A 40 -5.30 5.62 -18.46
C PRO A 40 -4.45 6.14 -17.30
N LYS A 41 -3.23 6.61 -17.60
CA LYS A 41 -2.31 7.19 -16.60
C LYS A 41 -2.93 8.33 -15.80
N LEU A 42 -3.87 9.09 -16.38
CA LEU A 42 -4.56 10.17 -15.70
C LEU A 42 -5.38 9.70 -14.49
N ASP A 43 -5.86 8.45 -14.51
CA ASP A 43 -6.75 7.91 -13.49
C ASP A 43 -5.99 7.42 -12.25
N HIS A 44 -4.68 7.18 -12.37
CA HIS A 44 -3.88 6.58 -11.27
C HIS A 44 -2.53 7.24 -11.04
N ASN A 45 -2.01 7.96 -12.02
CA ASN A 45 -0.73 8.67 -12.01
C ASN A 45 0.49 7.81 -11.58
N LEU A 46 0.45 6.52 -11.89
CA LEU A 46 1.56 5.59 -11.64
C LEU A 46 2.39 5.38 -12.90
N VAL A 47 3.69 5.19 -12.70
CA VAL A 47 4.61 4.64 -13.71
C VAL A 47 5.33 3.41 -13.17
N ARG A 48 5.91 2.58 -14.05
CA ARG A 48 6.59 1.34 -13.63
C ARG A 48 7.69 1.55 -12.57
N SER A 49 8.41 2.67 -12.62
CA SER A 49 9.43 3.02 -11.62
C SER A 49 8.85 3.36 -10.23
N ASP A 50 7.55 3.61 -10.12
CA ASP A 50 6.88 3.78 -8.82
C ASP A 50 6.60 2.42 -8.16
N ILE A 51 6.43 1.37 -8.96
CA ILE A 51 6.27 -0.02 -8.48
C ILE A 51 7.64 -0.63 -8.19
N PHE A 52 8.58 -0.49 -9.14
CA PHE A 52 9.94 -0.99 -9.03
C PHE A 52 10.92 0.18 -8.87
N PRO A 53 11.00 0.80 -7.69
CA PRO A 53 11.91 1.91 -7.48
C PRO A 53 13.36 1.42 -7.52
N HIS A 54 14.21 2.16 -8.23
CA HIS A 54 15.65 1.92 -8.22
C HIS A 54 16.22 2.05 -6.79
N ASP A 55 15.74 3.05 -6.04
CA ASP A 55 16.02 3.21 -4.63
C ASP A 55 14.95 2.54 -3.75
N LYS A 56 15.33 1.46 -3.06
CA LYS A 56 14.49 0.72 -2.12
C LYS A 56 14.08 1.53 -0.88
N GLN A 57 14.64 2.72 -0.66
CA GLN A 57 14.24 3.66 0.39
C GLN A 57 13.32 4.78 -0.11
N ASN A 58 12.93 4.76 -1.40
CA ASN A 58 12.10 5.80 -1.97
C ASN A 58 10.70 5.84 -1.31
N TYR A 59 10.48 6.82 -0.44
CA TYR A 59 9.20 7.00 0.23
C TYR A 59 8.11 7.58 -0.67
N SER A 60 8.45 8.37 -1.69
CA SER A 60 7.47 8.98 -2.59
C SER A 60 6.74 7.92 -3.42
N SER A 61 7.44 6.87 -3.86
CA SER A 61 6.84 5.70 -4.49
C SER A 61 5.83 5.01 -3.59
N CYS A 62 6.07 4.95 -2.26
CA CYS A 62 5.10 4.39 -1.31
C CYS A 62 3.82 5.21 -1.29
N LEU A 63 3.93 6.55 -1.26
CA LEU A 63 2.76 7.43 -1.26
C LEU A 63 1.91 7.24 -2.51
N LYS A 64 2.54 7.17 -3.68
CA LYS A 64 1.86 7.04 -4.96
C LYS A 64 1.06 5.74 -5.06
N ILE A 65 1.65 4.59 -4.73
CA ILE A 65 0.92 3.31 -4.81
C ILE A 65 -0.22 3.19 -3.77
N THR A 66 -0.21 4.05 -2.74
CA THR A 66 -1.27 4.13 -1.73
C THR A 66 -2.23 5.31 -1.94
N SER A 67 -2.21 5.95 -3.11
CA SER A 67 -3.14 7.04 -3.42
C SER A 67 -4.59 6.53 -3.42
N ASP A 68 -5.54 7.42 -3.15
CA ASP A 68 -6.97 7.07 -3.19
C ASP A 68 -7.38 6.53 -4.56
N ASP A 69 -6.88 7.15 -5.64
CA ASP A 69 -7.22 6.75 -7.00
C ASP A 69 -6.79 5.31 -7.31
N VAL A 70 -5.57 4.94 -6.92
CA VAL A 70 -5.05 3.57 -7.09
C VAL A 70 -5.87 2.57 -6.27
N LEU A 71 -6.23 2.93 -5.03
CA LEU A 71 -7.03 2.06 -4.16
C LEU A 71 -8.45 1.86 -4.71
N ILE A 72 -9.07 2.92 -5.25
CA ILE A 72 -10.40 2.84 -5.88
C ILE A 72 -10.36 1.88 -7.08
N LEU A 73 -9.36 2.02 -7.96
CA LEU A 73 -9.21 1.16 -9.13
C LEU A 73 -8.96 -0.31 -8.74
N LEU A 74 -8.08 -0.56 -7.76
CA LEU A 74 -7.85 -1.93 -7.27
C LEU A 74 -9.12 -2.57 -6.70
N LYS A 75 -9.97 -1.78 -6.04
CA LYS A 75 -11.26 -2.24 -5.53
C LYS A 75 -12.23 -2.57 -6.67
N GLN A 76 -12.26 -1.76 -7.72
CA GLN A 76 -13.09 -2.00 -8.93
C GLN A 76 -12.64 -3.25 -9.70
N MET A 77 -11.33 -3.50 -9.77
CA MET A 77 -10.74 -4.70 -10.41
C MET A 77 -10.90 -5.99 -9.59
N ASN A 78 -11.59 -5.95 -8.44
CA ASN A 78 -11.75 -7.08 -7.51
C ASN A 78 -10.43 -7.62 -6.92
N ASN A 79 -9.36 -6.81 -6.89
CA ASN A 79 -8.06 -7.17 -6.32
C ASN A 79 -8.03 -6.94 -4.80
N LYS A 80 -8.97 -7.57 -4.08
CA LYS A 80 -9.30 -7.28 -2.67
C LYS A 80 -8.11 -7.38 -1.72
N ALA A 81 -7.29 -8.43 -1.82
CA ALA A 81 -6.13 -8.58 -0.95
C ALA A 81 -5.10 -7.46 -1.15
N THR A 82 -4.79 -7.14 -2.40
CA THR A 82 -3.83 -6.07 -2.71
C THR A 82 -4.37 -4.70 -2.30
N TYR A 83 -5.67 -4.46 -2.50
CA TYR A 83 -6.36 -3.29 -1.97
C TYR A 83 -6.24 -3.18 -0.45
N ILE A 84 -6.60 -4.23 0.31
CA ILE A 84 -6.53 -4.22 1.78
C ILE A 84 -5.09 -3.97 2.23
N TYR A 85 -4.12 -4.64 1.60
CA TYR A 85 -2.71 -4.49 1.94
C TYR A 85 -2.22 -3.04 1.79
N LEU A 86 -2.49 -2.43 0.63
CA LEU A 86 -2.09 -1.04 0.36
C LEU A 86 -2.89 -0.04 1.20
N TYR A 87 -4.14 -0.35 1.53
CA TYR A 87 -4.95 0.45 2.45
C TYR A 87 -4.37 0.44 3.87
N LEU A 88 -3.96 -0.72 4.38
CA LEU A 88 -3.26 -0.81 5.67
C LEU A 88 -1.94 -0.04 5.64
N LEU A 89 -1.18 -0.11 4.54
CA LEU A 89 0.02 0.69 4.36
C LEU A 89 -0.28 2.20 4.40
N LYS A 90 -1.38 2.64 3.77
CA LYS A 90 -1.85 4.03 3.85
C LYS A 90 -2.16 4.45 5.28
N LEU A 91 -2.86 3.61 6.05
CA LEU A 91 -3.18 3.89 7.45
C LEU A 91 -1.92 4.00 8.32
N ILE A 92 -0.91 3.17 8.08
CA ILE A 92 0.40 3.28 8.75
C ILE A 92 1.06 4.63 8.43
N ILE A 93 1.01 5.06 7.17
CA ILE A 93 1.55 6.36 6.76
C ILE A 93 0.84 7.51 7.51
N LEU A 94 -0.49 7.47 7.57
CA LEU A 94 -1.29 8.49 8.26
C LEU A 94 -1.06 8.50 9.78
N ALA A 95 -1.01 7.32 10.41
CA ALA A 95 -0.81 7.20 11.85
C ALA A 95 0.57 7.67 12.29
N TYR A 96 1.62 7.20 11.60
CA TYR A 96 3.00 7.26 12.11
C TYR A 96 3.93 8.19 11.33
N VAL A 97 3.62 8.56 10.09
CA VAL A 97 4.57 9.30 9.24
C VAL A 97 4.12 10.72 8.97
N LYS A 98 2.89 10.92 8.53
CA LYS A 98 2.36 12.26 8.26
C LYS A 98 2.37 13.06 9.56
N SER A 99 2.77 14.33 9.52
CA SER A 99 2.83 15.23 10.70
C SER A 99 1.54 16.02 10.92
N ASP A 100 0.76 16.22 9.86
CA ASP A 100 -0.47 17.01 9.79
C ASP A 100 -1.73 16.27 10.26
N THR A 101 -1.63 14.99 10.60
CA THR A 101 -2.78 14.19 11.03
C THR A 101 -3.11 14.48 12.49
N GLU A 102 -4.39 14.76 12.77
CA GLU A 102 -4.91 14.98 14.12
C GLU A 102 -4.65 13.78 15.04
N ILE A 103 -4.37 14.05 16.32
CA ILE A 103 -4.00 13.04 17.32
C ILE A 103 -5.05 11.92 17.42
N LEU A 104 -6.34 12.26 17.46
CA LEU A 104 -7.42 11.28 17.55
C LEU A 104 -7.45 10.37 16.31
N SER A 105 -7.33 10.95 15.12
CA SER A 105 -7.25 10.22 13.85
C SER A 105 -6.05 9.29 13.81
N ARG A 106 -4.87 9.73 14.31
CA ARG A 106 -3.69 8.85 14.40
C ARG A 106 -3.92 7.65 15.30
N LEU A 107 -4.52 7.86 16.47
CA LEU A 107 -4.82 6.79 17.41
C LEU A 107 -5.78 5.78 16.78
N TYR A 108 -6.83 6.27 16.12
CA TYR A 108 -7.78 5.45 15.39
C TYR A 108 -7.10 4.61 14.29
N PHE A 109 -6.32 5.24 13.40
CA PHE A 109 -5.60 4.53 12.33
C PHE A 109 -4.60 3.51 12.89
N GLY A 110 -3.86 3.88 13.94
CA GLY A 110 -2.92 2.99 14.61
C GLY A 110 -3.61 1.75 15.19
N TRP A 111 -4.77 1.91 15.82
CA TRP A 111 -5.58 0.79 16.31
C TRP A 111 -6.10 -0.09 15.18
N VAL A 112 -6.68 0.50 14.12
CA VAL A 112 -7.17 -0.26 12.95
C VAL A 112 -6.06 -1.13 12.36
N VAL A 113 -4.86 -0.57 12.19
CA VAL A 113 -3.69 -1.31 11.73
C VAL A 113 -3.32 -2.44 12.70
N ALA A 114 -3.20 -2.16 13.99
CA ALA A 114 -2.82 -3.15 15.00
C ALA A 114 -3.83 -4.31 15.06
N PHE A 115 -5.13 -4.00 15.02
CA PHE A 115 -6.20 -5.02 14.98
C PHE A 115 -6.16 -5.83 13.68
N ALA A 116 -6.00 -5.19 12.53
CA ALA A 116 -5.92 -5.90 11.25
C ALA A 116 -4.75 -6.89 11.21
N TYR A 117 -3.56 -6.49 11.67
CA TYR A 117 -2.41 -7.40 11.75
C TYR A 117 -2.60 -8.52 12.77
N ARG A 118 -3.34 -8.28 13.85
CA ARG A 118 -3.65 -9.30 14.86
C ARG A 118 -4.69 -10.32 14.40
N ILE A 119 -5.59 -9.94 13.50
CA ILE A 119 -6.57 -10.87 12.89
C ILE A 119 -5.93 -11.66 11.75
N TRP A 120 -4.97 -11.05 11.05
CA TRP A 120 -4.27 -11.67 9.93
C TRP A 120 -3.21 -12.69 10.38
N TRP A 121 -2.83 -12.68 11.66
CA TRP A 121 -1.95 -13.67 12.27
C TRP A 121 -2.75 -14.62 13.16
#